data_AF-A0A6N6KB79-F1
#
_entry.id   AF-A0A6N6KB79-F1
#
_cell.length_a   1.000
_cell.length_b   1.000
_cell.length_c   1.000
_cell.angle_alpha   90.00
_cell.angle_beta   90.00
_cell.angle_gamma   90.00
#
_symmetry.space_group_name_H-M   'P 1'
#
loop_
_entity.id
_entity.type
_entity.pdbx_description
1 polymer ?
#
loop_
_entity_poly.entity_id
_entity_poly.type
_entity_poly.pdbx_seq_one_letter_code
_entity_poly.pdbx_strand_id
1 'polypeptide(L)'
;KLVFLNYTYGTNNPSDYPPAIINRIDEDLIKKDMKEAKALKPDAIIVMMHWGKEYHEDERKEEQLLAKKLFDWGATLVVGAHPHVVQPVKMEQHDSGNRLVAYSLGNFISGQVKPKTDGSILLEVELALDDEKEKAFVTDYHFIPIWRHIHRKGKKTFMTIPIAPFEKENSLLEMSKYDRRKMLAYAKYIRKKMKTFDCSERKITLRDIDQLQSSGTTGSVATQ
;
A
#
# COMPACT_ATOMS: atom_id res chain seq x y z
N LYS A 1 8.80 -11.42 14.64
CA LYS A 1 7.34 -11.31 14.84
C LYS A 1 6.83 -9.95 14.37
N LEU A 2 5.74 -9.92 13.59
CA LEU A 2 5.08 -8.68 13.14
C LEU A 2 3.72 -8.54 13.81
N VAL A 3 3.32 -7.31 14.13
CA VAL A 3 1.96 -6.97 14.59
C VAL A 3 1.33 -6.01 13.60
N PHE A 4 0.07 -6.25 13.26
CA PHE A 4 -0.74 -5.40 12.41
C PHE A 4 -1.89 -4.81 13.20
N LEU A 5 -2.07 -3.50 13.11
CA LEU A 5 -3.23 -2.78 13.65
C LEU A 5 -3.92 -2.06 12.50
N ASN A 6 -5.24 -1.95 12.52
CA ASN A 6 -5.99 -1.28 11.45
C ASN A 6 -7.09 -0.39 12.01
N TYR A 7 -7.26 0.80 11.42
CA TYR A 7 -8.25 1.79 11.84
C TYR A 7 -8.90 2.49 10.65
N THR A 8 -10.15 2.91 10.79
CA THR A 8 -10.89 3.66 9.76
C THR A 8 -11.51 4.95 10.26
N TYR A 9 -11.46 6.01 9.46
CA TYR A 9 -12.17 7.26 9.76
C TYR A 9 -13.70 7.07 9.73
N GLY A 10 -14.20 6.09 8.98
CA GLY A 10 -15.60 6.05 8.56
C GLY A 10 -16.03 4.71 7.95
N THR A 11 -17.34 4.54 7.86
CA THR A 11 -17.99 3.42 7.15
C THR A 11 -19.08 3.99 6.26
N ASN A 12 -19.32 3.38 5.10
CA ASN A 12 -20.34 3.88 4.17
C ASN A 12 -21.76 3.65 4.68
N ASN A 13 -21.95 2.62 5.51
CA ASN A 13 -23.20 2.30 6.20
C ASN A 13 -22.90 2.15 7.71
N PRO A 14 -23.91 2.33 8.59
CA PRO A 14 -23.77 1.93 9.99
C PRO A 14 -23.55 0.42 10.04
N SER A 15 -22.34 0.01 10.42
CA SER A 15 -21.91 -1.39 10.37
C SER A 15 -21.36 -1.89 11.69
N ASP A 16 -21.71 -1.23 12.79
CA ASP A 16 -21.28 -1.61 14.13
C ASP A 16 -22.27 -2.65 14.72
N TYR A 17 -22.52 -3.73 13.97
CA TYR A 17 -23.36 -4.84 14.42
C TYR A 17 -22.49 -6.07 14.71
N PRO A 18 -22.58 -6.65 15.91
CA PRO A 18 -21.92 -7.91 16.23
C PRO A 18 -22.24 -8.99 15.19
N PRO A 19 -21.25 -9.81 14.78
CA PRO A 19 -19.92 -9.95 15.36
C PRO A 19 -18.84 -9.03 14.75
N ALA A 20 -19.19 -8.10 13.86
CA ALA A 20 -18.21 -7.22 13.23
C ALA A 20 -17.73 -6.14 14.21
N ILE A 21 -16.42 -6.07 14.44
CA ILE A 21 -15.77 -5.01 15.22
C ILE A 21 -15.04 -4.10 14.24
N ILE A 22 -15.33 -2.79 14.31
CA ILE A 22 -14.73 -1.77 13.47
C ILE A 22 -13.92 -0.85 14.35
N ASN A 23 -12.60 -0.91 14.20
CA ASN A 23 -11.69 0.00 14.88
C ASN A 23 -11.76 1.37 14.20
N ARG A 24 -12.37 2.33 14.87
CA ARG A 24 -12.40 3.73 14.42
C ARG A 24 -11.04 4.39 14.69
N ILE A 25 -10.74 5.44 13.94
CA ILE A 25 -9.63 6.33 14.30
C ILE A 25 -10.04 7.10 15.55
N ASP A 26 -9.60 6.58 16.69
CA ASP A 26 -9.74 7.15 18.02
C ASP A 26 -8.37 7.05 18.69
N GLU A 27 -7.78 8.18 19.08
CA GLU A 27 -6.40 8.21 19.57
C GLU A 27 -6.20 7.44 20.88
N ASP A 28 -7.22 7.41 21.76
CA ASP A 28 -7.12 6.70 23.04
C ASP A 28 -7.17 5.18 22.83
N LEU A 29 -8.04 4.72 21.93
CA LEU A 29 -8.08 3.33 21.48
C LEU A 29 -6.75 2.94 20.83
N ILE A 30 -6.27 3.71 19.85
CA ILE A 30 -5.02 3.42 19.16
C ILE A 30 -3.86 3.36 20.16
N LYS A 31 -3.77 4.32 21.08
CA LYS A 31 -2.70 4.35 22.07
C LYS A 31 -2.75 3.15 23.02
N LYS A 32 -3.94 2.70 23.41
CA LYS A 32 -4.14 1.47 24.19
C LYS A 32 -3.67 0.25 23.40
N ASP A 33 -4.13 0.09 22.16
CA ASP A 33 -3.78 -1.05 21.30
C ASP A 33 -2.28 -1.08 20.99
N MET A 34 -1.65 0.08 20.77
CA MET A 34 -0.19 0.20 20.62
C MET A 34 0.56 -0.25 21.88
N LYS A 35 0.04 0.04 23.08
CA LYS A 35 0.63 -0.43 24.34
C LYS A 35 0.53 -1.95 24.46
N GLU A 36 -0.62 -2.53 24.11
CA GLU A 36 -0.83 -3.98 24.11
C GLU A 36 0.06 -4.67 23.06
N ALA A 37 0.12 -4.14 21.85
CA ALA A 37 0.99 -4.61 20.78
C ALA A 37 2.47 -4.62 21.21
N LYS A 38 2.95 -3.55 21.87
CA LYS A 38 4.32 -3.49 22.40
C LYS A 38 4.60 -4.52 23.48
N ALA A 39 3.60 -4.87 24.31
CA ALA A 39 3.77 -5.88 25.35
C ALA A 39 4.06 -7.28 24.78
N LEU A 40 3.68 -7.54 23.52
CA LEU A 40 3.99 -8.78 22.80
C LEU A 40 5.47 -8.88 22.34
N LYS A 41 6.24 -7.80 22.52
CA LYS A 41 7.63 -7.66 22.04
C LYS A 41 7.76 -8.07 20.56
N PRO A 42 7.07 -7.37 19.63
CA PRO A 42 7.21 -7.63 18.21
C PRO A 42 8.46 -6.92 17.66
N ASP A 43 9.00 -7.47 16.57
CA ASP A 43 10.12 -6.88 15.84
C ASP A 43 9.64 -5.58 15.15
N ALA A 44 8.42 -5.58 14.60
CA ALA A 44 7.80 -4.39 14.01
C ALA A 44 6.30 -4.32 14.27
N ILE A 45 5.80 -3.08 14.38
CA ILE A 45 4.37 -2.78 14.41
C ILE A 45 4.02 -2.03 13.12
N ILE A 46 3.05 -2.56 12.39
CA ILE A 46 2.56 -2.04 11.11
C ILE A 46 1.13 -1.54 11.33
N VAL A 47 0.90 -0.25 11.05
CA VAL A 47 -0.40 0.38 11.26
C VAL A 47 -1.07 0.70 9.92
N MET A 48 -2.24 0.13 9.70
CA MET A 48 -3.05 0.28 8.50
C MET A 48 -4.11 1.36 8.74
N MET A 49 -4.09 2.42 7.94
CA MET A 49 -4.94 3.58 8.17
C MET A 49 -5.85 3.83 6.97
N HIS A 50 -7.16 3.73 7.19
CA HIS A 50 -8.14 4.18 6.20
C HIS A 50 -8.54 5.62 6.53
N TRP A 51 -7.90 6.60 5.87
CA TRP A 51 -7.92 8.03 6.25
C TRP A 51 -7.75 8.98 5.05
N GLY A 52 -7.59 10.28 5.27
CA GLY A 52 -7.35 11.22 4.17
C GLY A 52 -8.64 11.66 3.48
N LYS A 53 -8.48 12.48 2.44
CA LYS A 53 -9.59 13.06 1.69
C LYS A 53 -9.64 12.46 0.29
N GLU A 54 -10.82 12.03 -0.14
CA GLU A 54 -11.00 11.42 -1.46
C GLU A 54 -10.43 12.30 -2.58
N TYR A 55 -9.66 11.67 -3.47
CA TYR A 55 -9.05 12.23 -4.67
C TYR A 55 -8.05 13.37 -4.43
N HIS A 56 -7.68 13.63 -3.18
CA HIS A 56 -6.59 14.55 -2.86
C HIS A 56 -5.26 13.83 -2.93
N GLU A 57 -4.34 14.40 -3.70
CA GLU A 57 -3.04 13.78 -4.01
C GLU A 57 -1.98 13.96 -2.93
N ASP A 58 -2.22 14.85 -1.97
CA ASP A 58 -1.35 15.14 -0.84
C ASP A 58 -2.12 14.88 0.47
N GLU A 59 -1.40 14.44 1.48
CA GLU A 59 -1.93 14.23 2.83
C GLU A 59 -2.26 15.57 3.52
N ARG A 60 -3.28 15.57 4.38
CA ARG A 60 -3.62 16.76 5.18
C ARG A 60 -2.80 16.78 6.46
N LYS A 61 -2.87 17.90 7.17
CA LYS A 61 -2.15 18.09 8.44
C LYS A 61 -2.57 17.07 9.50
N GLU A 62 -3.84 16.68 9.52
CA GLU A 62 -4.34 15.69 10.50
C GLU A 62 -3.69 14.32 10.29
N GLU A 63 -3.55 13.87 9.03
CA GLU A 63 -2.85 12.63 8.72
C GLU A 63 -1.36 12.69 9.08
N GLN A 64 -0.69 13.82 8.80
CA GLN A 64 0.73 14.02 9.16
C GLN A 64 0.95 13.93 10.66
N LEU A 65 0.11 14.63 11.44
CA LEU A 65 0.19 14.63 12.89
C LEU A 65 -0.07 13.24 13.48
N LEU A 66 -1.06 12.52 12.94
CA LEU A 66 -1.36 11.16 13.40
C LEU A 66 -0.26 10.17 13.03
N ALA A 67 0.31 10.24 11.82
CA ALA A 67 1.44 9.40 11.43
C ALA A 67 2.64 9.58 12.38
N LYS A 68 2.97 10.84 12.71
CA LYS A 68 4.01 11.13 13.69
C LYS A 68 3.70 10.52 15.07
N LYS A 69 2.47 10.68 15.56
CA LYS A 69 2.05 10.07 16.85
C LYS A 69 2.17 8.55 16.83
N LEU A 70 1.79 7.90 15.73
CA LEU A 70 1.93 6.45 15.57
C LEU A 70 3.39 6.00 15.67
N PHE A 71 4.32 6.74 15.05
CA PHE A 71 5.76 6.49 15.21
C PHE A 71 6.22 6.71 16.65
N ASP A 72 5.82 7.83 17.29
CA ASP A 72 6.12 8.12 18.69
C ASP A 72 5.58 7.00 19.62
N TRP A 73 4.46 6.36 19.27
CA TRP A 73 3.88 5.22 19.99
C TRP A 73 4.53 3.87 19.67
N GLY A 74 5.42 3.81 18.68
CA GLY A 74 6.26 2.65 18.36
C GLY A 74 5.95 1.93 17.07
N ALA A 75 5.16 2.52 16.16
CA ALA A 75 4.97 1.96 14.82
C ALA A 75 6.30 1.99 14.05
N THR A 76 6.58 0.94 13.30
CA THR A 76 7.71 0.86 12.36
C THR A 76 7.29 1.37 10.98
N LEU A 77 6.07 1.01 10.56
CA LEU A 77 5.49 1.32 9.25
C LEU A 77 4.03 1.75 9.42
N VAL A 78 3.64 2.82 8.72
CA VAL A 78 2.25 3.25 8.60
C VAL A 78 1.86 3.20 7.12
N VAL A 79 0.78 2.50 6.79
CA VAL A 79 0.28 2.43 5.40
C VAL A 79 -1.17 2.87 5.35
N GLY A 80 -1.39 3.93 4.61
CA GLY A 80 -2.67 4.55 4.39
C GLY A 80 -3.38 4.03 3.14
N ALA A 81 -4.69 4.16 3.17
CA ALA A 81 -5.63 3.94 2.07
C ALA A 81 -6.78 4.95 2.20
N HIS A 82 -7.78 4.85 1.32
CA HIS A 82 -9.00 5.69 1.19
C HIS A 82 -9.01 6.82 0.15
N PRO A 83 -7.96 7.64 -0.05
CA PRO A 83 -8.01 8.74 -1.02
C PRO A 83 -8.25 8.31 -2.47
N HIS A 84 -8.13 7.01 -2.79
CA HIS A 84 -8.29 6.45 -4.13
C HIS A 84 -7.26 6.96 -5.15
N VAL A 85 -6.23 7.65 -4.69
CA VAL A 85 -5.10 8.16 -5.47
C VAL A 85 -3.82 7.96 -4.66
N VAL A 86 -2.70 7.78 -5.34
CA VAL A 86 -1.41 7.63 -4.66
C VAL A 86 -1.04 8.95 -3.99
N GLN A 87 -0.73 8.90 -2.70
CA GLN A 87 -0.23 10.00 -1.89
C GLN A 87 1.25 9.79 -1.55
N PRO A 88 1.93 10.76 -0.92
CA PRO A 88 3.35 10.64 -0.62
C PRO A 88 3.72 9.40 0.19
N VAL A 89 4.93 8.91 -0.08
CA VAL A 89 5.65 7.94 0.77
C VAL A 89 6.79 8.72 1.41
N LYS A 90 6.95 8.67 2.73
CA LYS A 90 7.95 9.46 3.44
C LYS A 90 8.66 8.60 4.45
N MET A 91 9.99 8.66 4.41
CA MET A 91 10.84 8.12 5.45
C MET A 91 11.08 9.18 6.51
N GLU A 92 10.93 8.80 7.78
CA GLU A 92 11.19 9.64 8.93
C GLU A 92 12.29 9.00 9.79
N GLN A 93 13.28 9.81 10.18
CA GLN A 93 14.28 9.36 11.14
C GLN A 93 13.68 9.39 12.55
N HIS A 94 13.93 8.33 13.30
CA HIS A 94 13.51 8.20 14.69
C HIS A 94 14.67 7.60 15.50
N ASP A 95 14.74 7.89 16.80
CA ASP A 95 15.79 7.39 17.71
C ASP A 95 15.99 5.85 17.68
N SER A 96 14.95 5.11 17.29
CA SER A 96 14.95 3.65 17.23
C SER A 96 15.08 3.11 15.80
N GLY A 97 15.62 3.92 14.89
CA GLY A 97 15.82 3.61 13.47
C GLY A 97 14.76 4.23 12.57
N ASN A 98 15.01 4.20 11.26
CA ASN A 98 14.11 4.78 10.27
C ASN A 98 12.70 4.17 10.31
N ARG A 99 11.73 5.02 10.01
CA ARG A 99 10.29 4.72 9.94
C ARG A 99 9.76 5.15 8.59
N LEU A 100 8.69 4.50 8.12
CA LEU A 100 8.11 4.80 6.82
C LEU A 100 6.60 5.01 6.94
N VAL A 101 6.09 6.05 6.28
CA VAL A 101 4.66 6.25 6.07
C VAL A 101 4.36 6.31 4.58
N ALA A 102 3.41 5.49 4.12
CA ALA A 102 2.80 5.65 2.80
C ALA A 102 1.38 6.18 3.01
N TYR A 103 1.10 7.45 2.73
CA TYR A 103 -0.20 8.06 3.07
C TYR A 103 -1.37 7.48 2.26
N SER A 104 -1.12 7.01 1.05
CA SER A 104 -2.08 6.23 0.26
C SER A 104 -1.39 5.48 -0.88
N LEU A 105 -1.68 4.19 -1.02
CA LEU A 105 -1.18 3.36 -2.13
C LEU A 105 -2.02 3.47 -3.42
N GLY A 106 -3.16 4.18 -3.39
CA GLY A 106 -4.07 4.32 -4.52
C GLY A 106 -5.38 3.56 -4.38
N ASN A 107 -5.87 2.98 -5.47
CA ASN A 107 -7.23 2.44 -5.61
C ASN A 107 -7.30 0.97 -6.05
N PHE A 108 -6.15 0.35 -6.27
CA PHE A 108 -5.96 -1.04 -6.68
C PHE A 108 -7.03 -1.55 -7.67
N ILE A 109 -7.85 -2.53 -7.27
CA ILE A 109 -9.03 -2.97 -8.01
C ILE A 109 -10.23 -2.13 -7.58
N SER A 110 -10.74 -1.29 -8.50
CA SER A 110 -11.86 -0.38 -8.23
C SER A 110 -12.75 -0.20 -9.45
N GLY A 111 -13.95 0.36 -9.29
CA GLY A 111 -14.85 0.77 -10.38
C GLY A 111 -14.77 2.26 -10.74
N GLN A 112 -14.05 3.08 -9.97
CA GLN A 112 -14.01 4.54 -10.12
C GLN A 112 -13.31 4.98 -11.41
N VAL A 113 -13.72 6.12 -11.97
CA VAL A 113 -13.24 6.65 -13.27
C VAL A 113 -12.74 8.09 -13.20
N LYS A 114 -12.53 8.62 -11.98
CA LYS A 114 -11.99 9.97 -11.80
C LYS A 114 -10.51 10.02 -12.23
N PRO A 115 -9.97 11.20 -12.54
CA PRO A 115 -8.55 11.33 -12.87
C PRO A 115 -7.66 10.68 -11.81
N LYS A 116 -6.64 9.94 -12.25
CA LYS A 116 -5.61 9.29 -11.41
C LYS A 116 -6.10 8.13 -10.53
N THR A 117 -7.40 7.80 -10.52
CA THR A 117 -7.95 6.66 -9.76
C THR A 117 -7.79 5.31 -10.46
N ASP A 118 -7.29 5.30 -11.70
CA ASP A 118 -7.01 4.09 -12.48
C ASP A 118 -5.70 3.40 -12.05
N GLY A 119 -4.82 4.12 -11.36
CA GLY A 119 -3.49 3.64 -11.03
C GLY A 119 -3.23 3.56 -9.53
N SER A 120 -2.23 2.79 -9.16
CA SER A 120 -1.82 2.54 -7.76
C SER A 120 -0.33 2.22 -7.72
N ILE A 121 0.20 1.99 -6.53
CA ILE A 121 1.53 1.41 -6.33
C ILE A 121 1.41 0.14 -5.48
N LEU A 122 2.26 -0.85 -5.74
CA LEU A 122 2.69 -1.77 -4.69
C LEU A 122 3.91 -1.15 -4.02
N LEU A 123 3.94 -1.19 -2.69
CA LEU A 123 5.08 -0.75 -1.91
C LEU A 123 5.83 -1.98 -1.42
N GLU A 124 7.13 -1.98 -1.67
CA GLU A 124 8.08 -2.90 -1.11
C GLU A 124 8.87 -2.18 -0.03
N VAL A 125 9.05 -2.83 1.12
CA VAL A 125 9.77 -2.27 2.26
C VAL A 125 10.70 -3.34 2.78
N GLU A 126 11.97 -2.99 2.92
CA GLU A 126 12.97 -3.82 3.56
C GLU A 126 13.08 -3.44 5.04
N LEU A 127 13.09 -4.46 5.90
CA LEU A 127 13.24 -4.31 7.34
C LEU A 127 14.49 -5.08 7.78
N ALA A 128 15.40 -4.39 8.48
CA ALA A 128 16.49 -5.02 9.19
C ALA A 128 16.19 -5.05 10.69
N LEU A 129 16.64 -6.10 11.38
CA LEU A 129 16.54 -6.21 12.83
C LEU A 129 17.79 -5.61 13.48
N ASP A 130 17.58 -4.72 14.45
CA ASP A 130 18.64 -4.31 15.37
C ASP A 130 18.67 -5.31 16.54
N ASP A 131 19.69 -6.18 16.54
CA ASP A 131 19.84 -7.26 17.54
C ASP A 131 20.00 -6.72 18.97
N GLU A 132 20.53 -5.50 19.15
CA GLU A 132 20.70 -4.90 20.48
C GLU A 132 19.38 -4.32 21.00
N LYS A 133 18.55 -3.77 20.10
CA LYS A 133 17.28 -3.11 20.46
C LYS A 133 16.07 -4.02 20.35
N GLU A 134 16.24 -5.25 19.84
CA GLU A 134 15.18 -6.20 19.50
C GLU A 134 14.06 -5.56 18.66
N LYS A 135 14.43 -4.65 17.76
CA LYS A 135 13.47 -3.86 16.97
C LYS A 135 13.92 -3.71 15.53
N ALA A 136 12.96 -3.85 14.62
CA ALA A 136 13.18 -3.64 13.22
C ALA A 136 13.08 -2.16 12.82
N PHE A 137 13.83 -1.79 11.79
CA PHE A 137 13.82 -0.48 11.17
C PHE A 137 13.87 -0.60 9.65
N VAL A 138 13.44 0.45 8.96
CA VAL A 138 13.37 0.47 7.49
C VAL A 138 14.76 0.75 6.91
N THR A 139 15.27 -0.14 6.06
CA THR A 139 16.55 0.03 5.36
C THR A 139 16.38 0.57 3.95
N ASP A 140 15.38 0.05 3.23
CA ASP A 140 15.09 0.45 1.85
C ASP A 140 13.58 0.33 1.55
N TYR A 141 13.13 1.00 0.49
CA TYR A 141 11.76 0.94 0.01
C TYR A 141 11.65 1.28 -1.47
N HIS A 142 10.83 0.50 -2.18
CA HIS A 142 10.62 0.64 -3.61
C HIS A 142 9.13 0.62 -3.95
N PHE A 143 8.76 1.22 -5.08
CA PHE A 143 7.40 1.13 -5.59
C PHE A 143 7.34 0.38 -6.93
N ILE A 144 6.24 -0.32 -7.15
CA ILE A 144 5.89 -0.90 -8.46
C ILE A 144 4.62 -0.20 -8.92
N PRO A 145 4.65 0.58 -10.02
CA PRO A 145 3.46 1.18 -10.59
C PRO A 145 2.46 0.10 -11.03
N ILE A 146 1.23 0.21 -10.55
CA ILE A 146 0.12 -0.66 -10.92
C ILE A 146 -0.91 0.10 -11.73
N TRP A 147 -1.42 -0.55 -12.76
CA TRP A 147 -2.54 -0.06 -13.57
C TRP A 147 -3.74 -0.99 -13.44
N ARG A 148 -4.93 -0.41 -13.27
CA ARG A 148 -6.18 -1.15 -13.35
C ARG A 148 -6.61 -1.28 -14.81
N HIS A 149 -6.38 -2.45 -15.39
CA HIS A 149 -6.93 -2.83 -16.68
C HIS A 149 -8.41 -3.23 -16.56
N ILE A 150 -9.25 -2.73 -17.47
CA ILE A 150 -10.66 -3.12 -17.58
C ILE A 150 -10.85 -3.83 -18.90
N HIS A 151 -11.07 -5.14 -18.84
CA HIS A 151 -11.42 -5.93 -20.01
C HIS A 151 -12.92 -5.79 -20.27
N ARG A 152 -13.28 -5.46 -21.52
CA ARG A 152 -14.66 -5.12 -21.91
C ARG A 152 -15.25 -6.03 -22.99
N LYS A 153 -14.49 -6.98 -23.55
CA LYS A 153 -15.05 -7.98 -24.46
C LYS A 153 -15.82 -9.01 -23.62
N GLY A 154 -17.14 -9.09 -23.79
CA GLY A 154 -17.99 -9.94 -22.96
C GLY A 154 -18.26 -9.35 -21.57
N LYS A 155 -18.15 -10.18 -20.51
CA LYS A 155 -18.36 -9.72 -19.13
C LYS A 155 -17.25 -8.75 -18.74
N LYS A 156 -17.64 -7.57 -18.25
CA LYS A 156 -16.68 -6.58 -17.73
C LYS A 156 -15.91 -7.17 -16.55
N THR A 157 -14.59 -7.25 -16.68
CA THR A 157 -13.67 -7.69 -15.61
C THR A 157 -12.62 -6.64 -15.32
N PHE A 158 -12.10 -6.66 -14.10
CA PHE A 158 -11.08 -5.74 -13.61
C PHE A 158 -9.83 -6.54 -13.24
N MET A 159 -8.67 -6.09 -13.69
CA MET A 159 -7.38 -6.70 -13.38
C MET A 159 -6.38 -5.61 -13.03
N THR A 160 -5.52 -5.86 -12.06
CA THR A 160 -4.36 -5.00 -11.77
C THR A 160 -3.11 -5.60 -12.40
N ILE A 161 -2.37 -4.77 -13.13
CA ILE A 161 -1.13 -5.19 -13.80
C ILE A 161 0.03 -4.29 -13.34
N PRO A 162 1.24 -4.83 -13.12
CA PRO A 162 2.44 -3.99 -13.05
C PRO A 162 2.65 -3.33 -14.41
N ILE A 163 2.97 -2.04 -14.44
CA ILE A 163 3.03 -1.31 -15.71
C ILE A 163 4.26 -1.71 -16.54
N ALA A 164 5.42 -1.88 -15.90
CA ALA A 164 6.70 -2.04 -16.58
C ALA A 164 6.73 -3.17 -17.65
N PRO A 165 6.18 -4.37 -17.41
CA PRO A 165 6.13 -5.43 -18.42
C PRO A 165 5.32 -5.06 -19.67
N PHE A 166 4.27 -4.24 -19.54
CA PHE A 166 3.32 -3.95 -20.61
C PHE A 166 3.54 -2.61 -21.31
N GLU A 167 4.64 -1.91 -21.01
CA GLU A 167 4.95 -0.64 -21.65
C GLU A 167 5.31 -0.80 -23.13
N LYS A 168 6.09 -1.84 -23.44
CA LYS A 168 6.57 -2.12 -24.79
C LYS A 168 5.68 -3.14 -25.51
N GLU A 169 5.12 -4.10 -24.78
CA GLU A 169 4.34 -5.21 -25.31
C GLU A 169 2.90 -5.18 -24.79
N ASN A 170 1.92 -5.25 -25.69
CA ASN A 170 0.49 -5.19 -25.38
C ASN A 170 -0.29 -6.44 -25.83
N SER A 171 0.40 -7.38 -26.48
CA SER A 171 -0.19 -8.59 -27.07
C SER A 171 -1.01 -9.38 -26.06
N LEU A 172 -0.55 -9.48 -24.81
CA LEU A 172 -1.14 -10.29 -23.76
C LEU A 172 -2.43 -9.73 -23.14
N LEU A 173 -2.67 -8.41 -23.21
CA LEU A 173 -3.81 -7.76 -22.52
C LEU A 173 -4.90 -7.25 -23.48
N GLU A 174 -4.62 -7.26 -24.78
CA GLU A 174 -5.49 -6.69 -25.81
C GLU A 174 -6.00 -5.27 -25.50
N MET A 175 -5.18 -4.46 -24.82
CA MET A 175 -5.60 -3.14 -24.34
C MET A 175 -5.87 -2.21 -25.53
N SER A 176 -6.97 -1.44 -25.48
CA SER A 176 -7.28 -0.46 -26.50
C SER A 176 -6.18 0.61 -26.61
N LYS A 177 -6.01 1.22 -27.80
CA LYS A 177 -5.05 2.33 -27.99
C LYS A 177 -5.30 3.48 -27.01
N TYR A 178 -6.56 3.72 -26.65
CA TYR A 178 -6.97 4.72 -25.67
C TYR A 178 -6.52 4.37 -24.25
N ASP A 179 -6.86 3.17 -23.77
CA ASP A 179 -6.50 2.71 -22.43
C ASP A 179 -4.98 2.63 -22.26
N ARG A 180 -4.25 2.17 -23.30
CA ARG A 180 -2.79 2.13 -23.29
C ARG A 180 -2.18 3.53 -23.17
N ARG A 181 -2.73 4.53 -23.86
CA ARG A 181 -2.26 5.92 -23.74
C ARG A 181 -2.44 6.45 -22.31
N LYS A 182 -3.58 6.14 -21.68
CA LYS A 182 -3.82 6.51 -20.27
C LYS A 182 -2.84 5.83 -19.32
N MET A 183 -2.60 4.53 -19.49
CA MET A 183 -1.62 3.80 -18.68
C MET A 183 -0.23 4.42 -18.77
N LEU A 184 0.27 4.68 -20.00
CA LEU A 184 1.59 5.27 -20.20
C LEU A 184 1.69 6.71 -19.65
N ALA A 185 0.62 7.50 -19.78
CA ALA A 185 0.55 8.83 -19.19
C ALA A 185 0.60 8.77 -17.66
N TYR A 186 -0.13 7.83 -17.05
CA TYR A 186 -0.08 7.57 -15.61
C TYR A 186 1.31 7.12 -15.17
N ALA A 187 1.95 6.19 -15.90
CA ALA A 187 3.30 5.70 -15.62
C ALA A 187 4.33 6.84 -15.56
N LYS A 188 4.29 7.75 -16.53
CA LYS A 188 5.14 8.95 -16.54
C LYS A 188 4.86 9.85 -15.35
N TYR A 189 3.58 10.08 -15.03
CA TYR A 189 3.16 10.90 -13.91
C TYR A 189 3.62 10.31 -12.56
N ILE A 190 3.33 9.03 -12.30
CA ILE A 190 3.60 8.41 -11.01
C ILE A 190 5.09 8.30 -10.74
N ARG A 191 5.92 7.97 -11.76
CA ARG A 191 7.38 7.98 -11.62
C ARG A 191 7.93 9.35 -11.28
N LYS A 192 7.43 10.41 -11.93
CA LYS A 192 7.82 11.78 -11.61
C LYS A 192 7.45 12.13 -10.17
N LYS A 193 6.26 11.72 -9.72
CA LYS A 193 5.78 11.94 -8.35
C LYS A 193 6.61 11.16 -7.33
N MET A 194 6.82 9.86 -7.50
CA MET A 194 7.57 9.05 -6.53
C MET A 194 9.04 9.46 -6.41
N LYS A 195 9.64 10.00 -7.48
CA LYS A 195 10.99 10.58 -7.41
C LYS A 195 11.10 11.76 -6.44
N THR A 196 10.03 12.54 -6.21
CA THR A 196 10.05 13.62 -5.20
C THR A 196 10.01 13.10 -3.77
N PHE A 197 9.81 11.80 -3.60
CA PHE A 197 9.68 11.09 -2.33
C PHE A 197 10.82 10.10 -2.09
N ASP A 198 11.88 10.18 -2.89
CA ASP A 198 13.04 9.28 -2.85
C ASP A 198 12.67 7.79 -2.90
N CYS A 199 11.52 7.46 -3.49
CA CYS A 199 11.07 6.09 -3.67
C CYS A 199 11.38 5.66 -5.10
N SER A 200 12.32 4.73 -5.24
CA SER A 200 12.75 4.23 -6.55
C SER A 200 11.82 3.12 -7.07
N GLU A 201 11.70 3.01 -8.40
CA GLU A 201 10.85 2.00 -9.04
C GLU A 201 11.53 0.64 -9.05
N ARG A 202 10.92 -0.37 -8.45
CA ARG A 202 11.29 -1.78 -8.70
C ARG A 202 10.65 -2.22 -10.01
N LYS A 203 11.47 -2.49 -11.03
CA LYS A 203 10.99 -2.94 -12.33
C LYS A 203 10.81 -4.45 -12.35
N ILE A 204 9.57 -4.88 -12.57
CA ILE A 204 9.20 -6.29 -12.80
C ILE A 204 9.19 -6.56 -14.31
N THR A 205 9.57 -7.77 -14.70
CA THR A 205 9.51 -8.30 -16.06
C THR A 205 8.40 -9.36 -16.20
N LEU A 206 8.02 -9.73 -17.43
CA LEU A 206 7.08 -10.84 -17.66
C LEU A 206 7.61 -12.17 -17.08
N ARG A 207 8.92 -12.41 -17.15
CA ARG A 207 9.54 -13.61 -16.59
C ARG A 207 9.37 -13.71 -15.08
N ASP A 208 9.49 -12.58 -14.39
CA ASP A 208 9.28 -12.53 -12.94
C ASP A 208 7.84 -12.88 -12.57
N ILE A 209 6.87 -12.51 -13.42
CA ILE A 209 5.45 -12.87 -13.24
C ILE A 209 5.23 -14.38 -13.47
N ASP A 210 5.80 -14.95 -14.53
CA ASP A 210 5.64 -16.37 -14.88
C ASP A 210 6.27 -17.31 -13.82
N GLN A 211 7.40 -16.90 -13.23
CA GLN A 211 8.06 -17.64 -12.15
C GLN A 211 7.21 -17.69 -10.86
N LEU A 212 6.44 -16.63 -10.58
CA LEU A 212 5.51 -16.60 -9.45
C LEU A 212 4.29 -17.51 -9.66
N GLN A 213 3.84 -17.68 -10.91
CA GLN A 213 2.73 -18.58 -11.23
C GLN A 213 3.15 -20.05 -11.17
N SER A 214 4.36 -20.38 -11.61
CA SER A 214 4.86 -21.76 -11.59
C SER A 214 5.22 -22.26 -10.18
N SER A 215 5.72 -21.38 -9.31
CA SER A 215 6.03 -21.70 -7.90
C SER A 215 4.81 -21.86 -7.00
N GLY A 216 3.62 -21.41 -7.42
CA GLY A 216 2.36 -21.57 -6.68
C GLY A 216 1.68 -22.94 -6.81
N THR A 217 2.24 -23.87 -7.59
CA THR A 217 1.59 -25.16 -7.93
C THR A 217 2.16 -26.38 -7.20
N THR A 218 3.11 -26.23 -6.27
CA THR A 218 3.78 -27.37 -5.58
C THR A 218 3.50 -27.46 -4.07
N GLY A 219 2.47 -26.79 -3.57
CA GLY A 219 2.01 -26.94 -2.18
C GLY A 219 0.93 -28.01 -2.03
N SER A 220 1.22 -29.29 -2.29
CA SER A 220 0.33 -30.35 -1.80
C SER A 220 0.49 -30.42 -0.28
N VAL A 221 -0.53 -29.99 0.45
CA VAL A 221 -0.65 -30.26 1.88
C VAL A 221 -0.84 -31.77 2.04
N ALA A 222 0.25 -32.49 2.28
CA ALA A 222 0.19 -33.84 2.79
C ALA A 222 -0.38 -33.76 4.21
N THR A 223 -1.62 -34.20 4.35
CA THR A 223 -2.25 -34.48 5.64
C THR A 223 -1.63 -35.75 6.20
N GLN A 224 -0.96 -35.63 7.34
CA GLN A 224 -0.85 -36.67 8.37
C GLN A 224 -0.91 -36.00 9.74
#